data_AF-A0A1T4SJN1-F1
#
_entry.id   AF-A0A1T4SJN1-F1
#
_cell.length_a   1.000
_cell.length_b   1.000
_cell.length_c   1.000
_cell.angle_alpha   90.00
_cell.angle_beta   90.00
_cell.angle_gamma   90.00
#
_symmetry.space_group_name_H-M   'P 1'
#
loop_
_entity.id
_entity.type
_entity.pdbx_description
1 polymer ?
#
loop_
_entity_poly.entity_id
_entity_poly.type
_entity_poly.pdbx_seq_one_letter_code
_entity_poly.pdbx_strand_id
1 'polypeptide(L)'
;MSGPKVVRIVTREEILAICEGHLHRLAQAFERWRAQAERIGELDAAELAATGARHERLRRMLQDDQLTALQNEVPAEIEFLSRDLAQREERAVGKAAQARKSQRNLRENAASLLRSLEAGSSSPDPSLVEALQSIASGRAIVDAQAIVAEGFARLGHDTRSESLSDIQRDLARKLQVERSGRWVAEEHTSREPRLDHIDHHIAQLQTLHGASAADSFLRRLEIIERDPHAAQRNMLLDSLVLDLASATAEHQTRRSRLASLGTLASELETLLGQAGSALPAQVAAYLAEPEPDMQQVDAFMQQCTDAIQHELHRRAAFARRRAVLDGLASLGYEVREGMETAWAAAGSVVLRKMATPGYGVEVGGRAESGRLQVRAVSLSGTHDRARDRDIETIWCGEFTRLRSLIAERGGELTIEKALAIGEVPLKVVEVKQDGNSEASEFSTKSSS
;
A
#
# COMPACT_ATOMS: atom_id res chain seq x y z
N MET A 1 17.39 6.20 42.68
CA MET A 1 16.83 5.23 43.66
C MET A 1 15.35 5.54 43.78
N SER A 2 14.45 4.62 43.40
CA SER A 2 13.04 4.93 43.16
C SER A 2 12.10 3.86 43.73
N GLY A 3 11.04 4.23 44.43
CA GLY A 3 9.93 3.36 44.86
C GLY A 3 9.04 2.88 43.69
N PRO A 4 7.70 3.09 43.70
CA PRO A 4 6.79 2.63 42.65
C PRO A 4 7.17 3.11 41.24
N LYS A 5 7.04 2.23 40.22
CA LYS A 5 7.45 2.51 38.83
C LYS A 5 6.34 2.30 37.79
N VAL A 6 6.23 3.32 36.95
CA VAL A 6 5.79 3.40 35.55
C VAL A 6 6.70 2.69 34.55
N VAL A 7 6.40 1.52 33.97
CA VAL A 7 7.34 0.88 33.02
C VAL A 7 6.67 0.49 31.71
N ARG A 8 7.42 0.58 30.60
CA ARG A 8 7.05 0.07 29.28
C ARG A 8 7.89 -1.16 28.99
N ILE A 9 7.25 -2.25 28.60
CA ILE A 9 7.94 -3.49 28.19
C ILE A 9 7.69 -3.76 26.70
N VAL A 10 8.76 -4.12 25.99
CA VAL A 10 8.72 -4.65 24.63
C VAL A 10 9.45 -5.98 24.64
N THR A 11 8.85 -7.02 24.06
CA THR A 11 9.44 -8.37 24.05
C THR A 11 10.11 -8.67 22.72
N ARG A 12 11.07 -9.60 22.71
CA ARG A 12 11.69 -10.04 21.46
C ARG A 12 10.66 -10.69 20.54
N GLU A 13 9.73 -11.47 21.10
CA GLU A 13 8.64 -12.11 20.38
C GLU A 13 7.72 -11.09 19.70
N GLU A 14 7.45 -9.97 20.36
CA GLU A 14 6.69 -8.84 19.78
C GLU A 14 7.45 -8.20 18.60
N ILE A 15 8.76 -7.98 18.75
CA ILE A 15 9.59 -7.41 17.68
C ILE A 15 9.65 -8.35 16.48
N LEU A 16 9.82 -9.66 16.72
CA LEU A 16 9.83 -10.68 15.67
C LEU A 16 8.50 -10.75 14.93
N ALA A 17 7.37 -10.76 15.65
CA ALA A 17 6.05 -10.77 15.03
C ALA A 17 5.81 -9.55 14.12
N ILE A 18 6.29 -8.37 14.52
CA ILE A 18 6.26 -7.15 13.70
C ILE A 18 7.10 -7.34 12.43
N CYS A 19 8.33 -7.85 12.57
CA CYS A 19 9.24 -8.08 11.45
C CYS A 19 8.70 -9.11 10.45
N GLU A 20 8.14 -10.21 10.93
CA GLU A 20 7.48 -11.23 10.11
C GLU A 20 6.29 -10.63 9.34
N GLY A 21 5.45 -9.84 10.01
CA GLY A 21 4.35 -9.12 9.36
C GLY A 21 4.82 -8.18 8.25
N HIS A 22 5.92 -7.45 8.47
CA HIS A 22 6.52 -6.62 7.42
C HIS A 22 7.03 -7.44 6.22
N LEU A 23 7.69 -8.57 6.47
CA LEU A 23 8.18 -9.45 5.40
C LEU A 23 7.05 -10.10 4.59
N HIS A 24 5.93 -10.43 5.23
CA HIS A 24 4.72 -10.89 4.53
C HIS A 24 4.17 -9.81 3.61
N ARG A 25 4.01 -8.57 4.08
CA ARG A 25 3.59 -7.44 3.24
C ARG A 25 4.52 -7.20 2.06
N LEU A 26 5.83 -7.30 2.30
CA LEU A 26 6.84 -7.16 1.25
C LEU A 26 6.71 -8.24 0.19
N ALA A 27 6.53 -9.51 0.60
CA ALA A 27 6.36 -10.61 -0.35
C ALA A 27 5.14 -10.38 -1.25
N GLN A 28 4.03 -9.88 -0.70
CA GLN A 28 2.86 -9.56 -1.49
C GLN A 28 3.07 -8.36 -2.42
N ALA A 29 3.77 -7.31 -1.94
CA ALA A 29 4.12 -6.17 -2.77
C ALA A 29 5.00 -6.59 -3.96
N PHE A 30 5.98 -7.47 -3.71
CA PHE A 30 6.84 -8.04 -4.75
C PHE A 30 6.05 -8.86 -5.78
N GLU A 31 5.16 -9.75 -5.34
CA GLU A 31 4.34 -10.55 -6.25
C GLU A 31 3.41 -9.70 -7.12
N ARG A 32 2.81 -8.65 -6.56
CA ARG A 32 1.99 -7.71 -7.33
C ARG A 32 2.80 -6.90 -8.32
N TRP A 33 3.95 -6.40 -7.88
CA TRP A 33 4.88 -5.68 -8.73
C TRP A 33 5.27 -6.54 -9.94
N ARG A 34 5.64 -7.80 -9.71
CA ARG A 34 5.97 -8.77 -10.76
C ARG A 34 4.80 -9.00 -11.70
N ALA A 35 3.64 -9.44 -11.18
CA ALA A 35 2.49 -9.79 -12.00
C ALA A 35 2.01 -8.60 -12.85
N GLN A 36 2.00 -7.40 -12.29
CA GLN A 36 1.57 -6.21 -13.01
C GLN A 36 2.61 -5.75 -14.04
N ALA A 37 3.91 -5.80 -13.72
CA ALA A 37 4.98 -5.46 -14.66
C ALA A 37 5.02 -6.43 -15.86
N GLU A 38 4.78 -7.73 -15.62
CA GLU A 38 4.61 -8.75 -16.66
C GLU A 38 3.39 -8.44 -17.54
N ARG A 39 2.24 -8.13 -16.92
CA ARG A 39 0.99 -7.84 -17.64
C ARG A 39 1.09 -6.65 -18.58
N ILE A 40 1.83 -5.60 -18.19
CA ILE A 40 2.05 -4.40 -19.03
C ILE A 40 3.26 -4.53 -19.97
N GLY A 41 4.01 -5.64 -19.90
CA GLY A 41 5.18 -5.89 -20.76
C GLY A 41 6.38 -5.00 -20.49
N GLU A 42 6.48 -4.41 -19.29
CA GLU A 42 7.59 -3.54 -18.88
C GLU A 42 8.54 -4.25 -17.91
N LEU A 43 8.59 -5.59 -17.87
CA LEU A 43 9.49 -6.33 -16.98
C LEU A 43 10.73 -6.84 -17.71
N ASP A 44 11.91 -6.44 -17.24
CA ASP A 44 13.19 -7.02 -17.67
C ASP A 44 13.67 -8.11 -16.71
N ALA A 45 14.35 -9.13 -17.26
CA ALA A 45 14.84 -10.27 -16.49
C ALA A 45 15.94 -9.87 -15.49
N ALA A 46 16.79 -8.89 -15.84
CA ALA A 46 17.84 -8.42 -14.93
C ALA A 46 17.25 -7.64 -13.75
N GLU A 47 16.23 -6.82 -14.00
CA GLU A 47 15.52 -6.09 -12.95
C GLU A 47 14.75 -7.02 -12.00
N LEU A 48 14.09 -8.06 -12.54
CA LEU A 48 13.43 -9.08 -11.73
C LEU A 48 14.44 -9.79 -10.81
N ALA A 49 15.59 -10.20 -11.35
CA ALA A 49 16.65 -10.84 -10.57
C ALA A 49 17.21 -9.91 -9.48
N ALA A 50 17.46 -8.63 -9.80
CA ALA A 50 17.96 -7.65 -8.85
C ALA A 50 16.97 -7.39 -7.71
N THR A 51 15.68 -7.23 -8.02
CA THR A 51 14.63 -7.03 -7.02
C THR A 51 14.42 -8.28 -6.18
N GLY A 52 14.44 -9.48 -6.78
CA GLY A 52 14.42 -10.75 -6.05
C GLY A 52 15.60 -10.89 -5.08
N ALA A 53 16.80 -10.46 -5.49
CA ALA A 53 17.98 -10.49 -4.61
C ALA A 53 17.86 -9.53 -3.41
N ARG A 54 17.26 -8.33 -3.59
CA ARG A 54 16.98 -7.41 -2.49
C ARG A 54 15.94 -7.99 -1.52
N HIS A 55 14.89 -8.61 -2.05
CA HIS A 55 13.86 -9.30 -1.26
C HIS A 55 14.46 -10.41 -0.38
N GLU A 56 15.31 -11.27 -0.96
CA GLU A 56 16.00 -12.32 -0.21
C GLU A 56 17.04 -11.79 0.78
N ARG A 57 17.65 -10.61 0.52
CA ARG A 57 18.52 -9.95 1.49
C ARG A 57 17.72 -9.52 2.72
N LEU A 58 16.56 -8.90 2.54
CA LEU A 58 15.70 -8.45 3.63
C LEU A 58 15.21 -9.64 4.47
N ARG A 59 14.89 -10.78 3.85
CA ARG A 59 14.59 -12.02 4.58
C ARG A 59 15.76 -12.52 5.43
N ARG A 60 16.99 -12.47 4.91
CA ARG A 60 18.20 -12.88 5.65
C ARG A 60 18.47 -12.00 6.88
N MET A 61 18.12 -10.71 6.85
CA MET A 61 18.28 -9.83 8.02
C MET A 61 17.48 -10.29 9.24
N LEU A 62 16.36 -11.01 9.06
CA LEU A 62 15.64 -11.65 10.17
C LEU A 62 16.46 -12.78 10.81
N GLN A 63 17.18 -13.57 10.00
CA GLN A 63 18.03 -14.67 10.46
C GLN A 63 19.27 -14.14 11.18
N ASP A 64 19.79 -13.00 10.73
CA ASP A 64 20.94 -12.32 11.32
C ASP A 64 20.57 -11.43 12.54
N ASP A 65 19.32 -11.50 13.01
CA ASP A 65 18.76 -10.74 14.15
C ASP A 65 18.89 -9.20 14.00
N GLN A 66 18.95 -8.69 12.76
CA GLN A 66 19.03 -7.26 12.45
C GLN A 66 17.65 -6.57 12.47
N LEU A 67 16.90 -6.78 13.54
CA LEU A 67 15.46 -6.47 13.63
C LEU A 67 15.14 -4.98 13.47
N THR A 68 15.98 -4.08 13.99
CA THR A 68 15.77 -2.62 13.88
C THR A 68 16.01 -2.13 12.46
N ALA A 69 17.04 -2.65 11.78
CA ALA A 69 17.32 -2.29 10.39
C ALA A 69 16.20 -2.81 9.48
N LEU A 70 15.73 -4.04 9.72
CA LEU A 70 14.63 -4.67 8.99
C LEU A 70 13.33 -3.85 9.07
N GLN A 71 12.96 -3.35 10.25
CA GLN A 71 11.78 -2.50 10.45
C GLN A 71 11.82 -1.19 9.64
N ASN A 72 13.01 -0.70 9.31
CA ASN A 72 13.17 0.52 8.51
C ASN A 72 13.30 0.21 7.01
N GLU A 73 14.08 -0.82 6.64
CA GLU A 73 14.34 -1.14 5.23
C GLU A 73 13.12 -1.74 4.52
N VAL A 74 12.31 -2.56 5.20
CA VAL A 74 11.16 -3.22 4.55
C VAL A 74 10.09 -2.22 4.10
N PRO A 75 9.61 -1.27 4.94
CA PRO A 75 8.69 -0.24 4.48
C PRO A 75 9.24 0.59 3.32
N ALA A 76 10.54 0.92 3.35
CA ALA A 76 11.19 1.67 2.28
C ALA A 76 11.23 0.88 0.95
N GLU A 77 11.48 -0.43 0.99
CA GLU A 77 11.43 -1.27 -0.21
C GLU A 77 9.99 -1.40 -0.74
N ILE A 78 8.98 -1.53 0.12
CA ILE A 78 7.56 -1.55 -0.30
C ILE A 78 7.21 -0.24 -1.03
N GLU A 79 7.62 0.91 -0.48
CA GLU A 79 7.40 2.20 -1.11
C GLU A 79 8.15 2.34 -2.44
N PHE A 80 9.39 1.84 -2.51
CA PHE A 80 10.15 1.76 -3.75
C PHE A 80 9.42 0.95 -4.82
N LEU A 81 8.97 -0.26 -4.50
CA LEU A 81 8.22 -1.13 -5.43
C LEU A 81 6.93 -0.46 -5.93
N SER A 82 6.22 0.23 -5.04
CA SER A 82 5.00 0.98 -5.40
C SER A 82 5.30 2.11 -6.39
N ARG A 83 6.34 2.91 -6.12
CA ARG A 83 6.75 4.01 -7.01
C ARG A 83 7.27 3.52 -8.35
N ASP A 84 8.11 2.49 -8.35
CA ASP A 84 8.64 1.88 -9.57
C ASP A 84 7.50 1.30 -10.43
N LEU A 85 6.52 0.64 -9.81
CA LEU A 85 5.35 0.14 -10.52
C LEU A 85 4.55 1.28 -11.16
N ALA A 86 4.26 2.35 -10.42
CA ALA A 86 3.54 3.51 -10.95
C ALA A 86 4.28 4.14 -12.15
N GLN A 87 5.61 4.22 -12.10
CA GLN A 87 6.41 4.72 -13.22
C GLN A 87 6.36 3.80 -14.44
N ARG A 88 6.35 2.48 -14.25
CA ARG A 88 6.20 1.51 -15.36
C ARG A 88 4.81 1.60 -15.98
N GLU A 89 3.77 1.73 -15.16
CA GLU A 89 2.41 1.93 -15.62
C GLU A 89 2.29 3.21 -16.45
N GLU A 90 2.84 4.32 -15.98
CA GLU A 90 2.84 5.60 -16.72
C GLU A 90 3.55 5.46 -18.08
N ARG A 91 4.69 4.75 -18.14
CA ARG A 91 5.38 4.47 -19.40
C ARG A 91 4.53 3.65 -20.36
N ALA A 92 3.90 2.58 -19.87
CA ALA A 92 3.02 1.74 -20.68
C ALA A 92 1.80 2.51 -21.21
N VAL A 93 1.18 3.33 -20.35
CA VAL A 93 0.08 4.22 -20.73
C VAL A 93 0.53 5.26 -21.74
N GLY A 94 1.70 5.88 -21.57
CA GLY A 94 2.26 6.82 -22.53
C GLY A 94 2.50 6.20 -23.90
N LYS A 95 3.04 4.98 -23.97
CA LYS A 95 3.20 4.23 -25.22
C LYS A 95 1.86 3.94 -25.88
N ALA A 96 0.87 3.49 -25.11
CA ALA A 96 -0.48 3.20 -25.61
C ALA A 96 -1.20 4.48 -26.09
N ALA A 97 -1.08 5.58 -25.36
CA ALA A 97 -1.65 6.88 -25.73
C ALA A 97 -1.03 7.40 -27.04
N GLN A 98 0.29 7.29 -27.19
CA GLN A 98 0.97 7.67 -28.42
C GLN A 98 0.56 6.80 -29.61
N ALA A 99 0.39 5.49 -29.41
CA ALA A 99 -0.12 4.59 -30.43
C ALA A 99 -1.54 5.00 -30.88
N ARG A 100 -2.44 5.30 -29.94
CA ARG A 100 -3.80 5.79 -30.23
C ARG A 100 -3.78 7.11 -30.99
N LYS A 101 -2.99 8.07 -30.53
CA LYS A 101 -2.79 9.37 -31.21
C LYS A 101 -2.30 9.18 -32.64
N SER A 102 -1.33 8.29 -32.86
CA SER A 102 -0.83 7.99 -34.19
C SER A 102 -1.90 7.37 -35.10
N GLN A 103 -2.74 6.48 -34.56
CA GLN A 103 -3.82 5.84 -35.29
C GLN A 103 -4.92 6.85 -35.67
N ARG A 104 -5.30 7.75 -34.76
CA ARG A 104 -6.25 8.83 -35.07
C ARG A 104 -5.69 9.77 -36.14
N ASN A 105 -4.44 10.22 -36.00
CA ASN A 105 -3.80 11.08 -36.99
C ASN A 105 -3.80 10.42 -38.38
N LEU A 106 -3.58 9.12 -38.47
CA LEU A 106 -3.64 8.39 -39.73
C LEU A 106 -5.04 8.39 -40.35
N ARG A 107 -6.09 8.18 -39.54
CA ARG A 107 -7.49 8.24 -39.98
C ARG A 107 -7.86 9.63 -40.50
N GLU A 108 -7.50 10.67 -39.75
CA GLU A 108 -7.77 12.07 -40.13
C GLU A 108 -7.04 12.46 -41.42
N ASN A 109 -5.76 12.10 -41.53
CA ASN A 109 -4.95 12.34 -42.72
C ASN A 109 -5.54 11.63 -43.94
N ALA A 110 -5.95 10.35 -43.81
CA ALA A 110 -6.60 9.61 -44.88
C ALA A 110 -7.94 10.25 -45.31
N ALA A 111 -8.77 10.67 -44.35
CA ALA A 111 -10.04 11.36 -44.64
C ALA A 111 -9.82 12.72 -45.32
N SER A 112 -8.81 13.48 -44.90
CA SER A 112 -8.45 14.75 -45.53
C SER A 112 -7.94 14.54 -46.95
N LEU A 113 -7.10 13.52 -47.15
CA LEU A 113 -6.54 13.15 -48.44
C LEU A 113 -7.66 12.72 -49.41
N LEU A 114 -8.65 11.95 -48.96
CA LEU A 114 -9.83 11.60 -49.75
C LEU A 114 -10.59 12.84 -50.22
N ARG A 115 -10.90 13.78 -49.32
CA ARG A 115 -11.57 15.04 -49.69
C ARG A 115 -10.78 15.85 -50.70
N SER A 116 -9.45 15.90 -50.56
CA SER A 116 -8.57 16.60 -51.49
C SER A 116 -8.51 15.93 -52.87
N LEU A 117 -8.50 14.60 -52.92
CA LEU A 117 -8.55 13.83 -54.17
C LEU A 117 -9.91 13.98 -54.88
N GLU A 118 -11.01 14.00 -54.13
CA GLU A 118 -12.37 14.24 -54.66
C GLU A 118 -12.54 15.67 -55.23
N ALA A 119 -11.86 16.66 -54.67
CA ALA A 119 -11.86 18.03 -55.16
C ALA A 119 -10.92 18.26 -56.36
N GLY A 120 -9.96 17.36 -56.59
CA GLY A 120 -9.04 17.40 -57.72
C GLY A 120 -9.68 16.94 -59.04
N SER A 121 -9.17 17.46 -60.16
CA SER A 121 -9.70 17.15 -61.50
C SER A 121 -9.17 15.83 -62.10
N SER A 122 -8.18 15.21 -61.46
CA SER A 122 -7.54 13.96 -61.89
C SER A 122 -8.34 12.77 -61.39
N SER A 123 -8.59 11.76 -62.24
CA SER A 123 -9.20 10.49 -61.81
C SER A 123 -8.22 9.75 -60.88
N PRO A 124 -8.49 9.66 -59.57
CA PRO A 124 -7.57 9.02 -58.64
C PRO A 124 -7.53 7.51 -58.89
N ASP A 125 -6.39 6.90 -58.63
CA ASP A 125 -6.19 5.44 -58.68
C ASP A 125 -7.20 4.74 -57.75
N PRO A 126 -8.08 3.87 -58.27
CA PRO A 126 -9.16 3.27 -57.48
C PRO A 126 -8.62 2.40 -56.33
N SER A 127 -7.44 1.80 -56.48
CA SER A 127 -6.82 0.99 -55.42
C SER A 127 -6.35 1.82 -54.23
N LEU A 128 -5.80 3.01 -54.49
CA LEU A 128 -5.38 3.97 -53.47
C LEU A 128 -6.61 4.55 -52.74
N VAL A 129 -7.68 4.85 -53.46
CA VAL A 129 -8.93 5.35 -52.87
C VAL A 129 -9.54 4.31 -51.92
N GLU A 130 -9.63 3.04 -52.34
CA GLU A 130 -10.15 1.96 -51.49
C GLU A 130 -9.28 1.74 -50.23
N ALA A 131 -7.96 1.81 -50.38
CA ALA A 131 -7.03 1.72 -49.26
C ALA A 131 -7.20 2.89 -48.28
N LEU A 132 -7.32 4.13 -48.77
CA LEU A 132 -7.54 5.31 -47.94
C LEU A 132 -8.91 5.31 -47.26
N GLN A 133 -9.97 4.84 -47.93
CA GLN A 133 -11.30 4.64 -47.33
C GLN A 133 -11.26 3.60 -46.21
N SER A 134 -10.49 2.53 -46.40
CA SER A 134 -10.27 1.51 -45.39
C SER A 134 -9.49 2.05 -44.18
N ILE A 135 -8.48 2.91 -44.38
CA ILE A 135 -7.75 3.58 -43.29
C ILE A 135 -8.67 4.58 -42.57
N ALA A 136 -9.41 5.41 -43.30
CA ALA A 136 -10.31 6.43 -42.76
C ALA A 136 -11.47 5.82 -41.95
N SER A 137 -11.99 4.66 -42.38
CA SER A 137 -12.98 3.87 -41.63
C SER A 137 -12.38 3.10 -40.44
N GLY A 138 -11.06 3.20 -40.25
CA GLY A 138 -10.36 2.67 -39.09
C GLY A 138 -10.02 1.20 -39.16
N ARG A 139 -10.10 0.56 -40.33
CA ARG A 139 -9.62 -0.81 -40.55
C ARG A 139 -8.10 -0.84 -40.52
N ALA A 140 -7.55 -1.90 -39.92
CA ALA A 140 -6.11 -2.11 -39.89
C ALA A 140 -5.62 -2.53 -41.28
N ILE A 141 -4.72 -1.74 -41.85
CA ILE A 141 -4.04 -2.04 -43.12
C ILE A 141 -2.54 -2.07 -42.85
N VAL A 142 -1.86 -3.07 -43.40
CA VAL A 142 -0.40 -3.15 -43.40
C VAL A 142 0.16 -1.94 -44.15
N ASP A 143 1.20 -1.31 -43.60
CA ASP A 143 1.85 -0.13 -44.18
C ASP A 143 0.93 1.08 -44.41
N ALA A 144 -0.14 1.25 -43.60
CA ALA A 144 -1.07 2.38 -43.68
C ALA A 144 -0.38 3.76 -43.69
N GLN A 145 0.75 3.91 -42.97
CA GLN A 145 1.56 5.13 -43.01
C GLN A 145 2.19 5.39 -44.38
N ALA A 146 2.71 4.36 -45.04
CA ALA A 146 3.31 4.46 -46.36
C ALA A 146 2.25 4.80 -47.41
N ILE A 147 1.06 4.21 -47.32
CA ILE A 147 -0.09 4.49 -48.21
C ILE A 147 -0.52 5.96 -48.11
N VAL A 148 -0.66 6.49 -46.90
CA VAL A 148 -1.00 7.91 -46.69
C VAL A 148 0.12 8.82 -47.22
N ALA A 149 1.39 8.47 -46.99
CA ALA A 149 2.53 9.23 -47.50
C ALA A 149 2.59 9.25 -49.03
N GLU A 150 2.34 8.11 -49.69
CA GLU A 150 2.26 8.00 -51.14
C GLU A 150 1.16 8.90 -51.71
N GLY A 151 -0.02 8.90 -51.08
CA GLY A 151 -1.13 9.73 -51.53
C GLY A 151 -0.84 11.24 -51.44
N PHE A 152 -0.18 11.70 -50.36
CA PHE A 152 0.29 13.09 -50.29
C PHE A 152 1.36 13.41 -51.35
N ALA A 153 2.25 12.47 -51.65
CA ALA A 153 3.26 12.65 -52.69
C ALA A 153 2.63 12.82 -54.09
N ARG A 154 1.55 12.08 -54.39
CA ARG A 154 0.79 12.20 -55.64
C ARG A 154 0.03 13.53 -55.74
N LEU A 155 -0.64 13.98 -54.68
CA LEU A 155 -1.29 15.31 -54.66
C LEU A 155 -0.28 16.46 -54.90
N GLY A 156 0.92 16.35 -54.32
CA GLY A 156 2.00 17.32 -54.53
C GLY A 156 2.61 17.30 -55.94
N HIS A 157 2.38 16.25 -56.72
CA HIS A 157 2.83 16.14 -58.11
C HIS A 157 1.82 16.74 -59.09
N ASP A 158 0.52 16.55 -58.86
CA ASP A 158 -0.54 17.14 -59.68
C ASP A 158 -0.52 18.68 -59.60
N THR A 159 -0.27 19.25 -58.42
CA THR A 159 -0.11 20.71 -58.25
C THR A 159 1.16 21.29 -58.88
N ARG A 160 2.19 20.47 -59.13
CA ARG A 160 3.42 20.90 -59.83
C ARG A 160 3.30 20.84 -61.36
N SER A 161 2.27 20.17 -61.88
CA SER A 161 2.05 20.05 -63.33
C SER A 161 1.40 21.30 -63.94
N GLU A 162 0.86 22.20 -63.12
CA GLU A 162 0.69 23.61 -63.50
C GLU A 162 2.07 24.26 -63.52
N SER A 163 2.60 24.51 -64.71
CA SER A 163 3.98 24.97 -64.91
C SER A 163 4.26 26.26 -64.13
N LEU A 164 4.92 26.13 -62.98
CA LEU A 164 5.39 27.27 -62.19
C LEU A 164 6.30 28.15 -63.06
N SER A 165 6.02 29.45 -63.12
CA SER A 165 6.88 30.41 -63.84
C SER A 165 8.28 30.45 -63.22
N ASP A 166 9.28 30.91 -63.97
CA ASP A 166 10.67 31.01 -63.47
C ASP A 166 10.77 31.87 -62.20
N ILE A 167 9.92 32.89 -62.08
CA ILE A 167 9.82 33.78 -60.92
C ILE A 167 9.24 33.03 -59.72
N GLN A 168 8.20 32.21 -59.92
CA GLN A 168 7.63 31.38 -58.86
C GLN A 168 8.59 30.28 -58.41
N ARG A 169 9.39 29.71 -59.32
CA ARG A 169 10.44 28.74 -58.98
C ARG A 169 11.59 29.38 -58.20
N ASP A 170 11.98 30.61 -58.52
CA ASP A 170 13.02 31.33 -57.79
C ASP A 170 12.53 31.79 -56.40
N LEU A 171 11.28 32.25 -56.31
CA LEU A 171 10.64 32.60 -55.04
C LEU A 171 10.44 31.37 -54.15
N ALA A 172 10.01 30.24 -54.70
CA ALA A 172 9.89 28.98 -53.96
C ALA A 172 11.24 28.46 -53.46
N ARG A 173 12.32 28.61 -54.25
CA ARG A 173 13.69 28.28 -53.82
C ARG A 173 14.15 29.19 -52.67
N LYS A 174 13.88 30.49 -52.75
CA LYS A 174 14.19 31.47 -51.68
C LYS A 174 13.40 31.18 -50.40
N LEU A 175 12.13 30.77 -50.52
CA LEU A 175 11.29 30.39 -49.38
C LEU A 175 11.64 29.00 -48.80
N GLN A 176 12.11 28.04 -49.60
CA GLN A 176 12.53 26.71 -49.13
C GLN A 176 13.79 26.73 -48.28
N VAL A 177 14.71 27.68 -48.49
CA VAL A 177 15.94 27.83 -47.69
C VAL A 177 15.62 28.26 -46.24
N GLU A 178 14.50 28.94 -46.00
CA GLU A 178 14.03 29.24 -44.63
C GLU A 178 13.01 28.23 -44.08
N ARG A 179 12.40 27.39 -44.92
CA ARG A 179 11.27 26.52 -44.54
C ARG A 179 11.51 25.05 -44.85
N SER A 180 12.59 24.51 -44.28
CA SER A 180 12.81 23.07 -44.26
C SER A 180 12.25 22.48 -42.96
N GLY A 181 11.00 22.01 -43.00
CA GLY A 181 10.45 21.06 -42.01
C GLY A 181 9.39 21.58 -41.03
N ARG A 182 9.27 22.89 -40.78
CA ARG A 182 8.35 23.42 -39.74
C ARG A 182 6.90 23.60 -40.18
N TRP A 183 6.66 23.95 -41.44
CA TRP A 183 5.34 24.46 -41.87
C TRP A 183 4.27 23.39 -42.11
N VAL A 184 4.65 22.17 -42.51
CA VAL A 184 3.67 21.06 -42.61
C VAL A 184 3.18 20.62 -41.22
N ALA A 185 3.88 20.98 -40.15
CA ALA A 185 3.49 20.70 -38.78
C ALA A 185 2.70 21.84 -38.10
N GLU A 186 2.79 23.10 -38.58
CA GLU A 186 2.25 24.26 -37.87
C GLU A 186 0.88 24.77 -38.39
N GLU A 187 0.44 24.43 -39.60
CA GLU A 187 -0.82 24.97 -40.17
C GLU A 187 -2.07 24.08 -40.06
N HIS A 188 -1.96 22.90 -39.47
CA HIS A 188 -3.14 22.19 -38.98
C HIS A 188 -3.43 22.73 -37.58
N THR A 189 -4.29 23.75 -37.49
CA THR A 189 -4.99 24.25 -36.28
C THR A 189 -4.48 23.62 -35.00
N SER A 190 -3.75 24.39 -34.16
CA SER A 190 -3.41 24.06 -32.76
C SER A 190 -4.26 22.90 -32.24
N ARG A 191 -3.77 21.67 -32.44
CA ARG A 191 -4.58 20.45 -32.28
C ARG A 191 -5.15 20.47 -30.88
N GLU A 192 -6.47 20.24 -30.77
CA GLU A 192 -7.18 20.41 -29.50
C GLU A 192 -6.52 19.55 -28.40
N PRO A 193 -5.92 20.17 -27.37
CA PRO A 193 -5.27 19.46 -26.26
C PRO A 193 -6.19 18.42 -25.58
N ARG A 194 -7.51 18.61 -25.74
CA ARG A 194 -8.58 17.75 -25.24
C ARG A 194 -8.52 16.34 -25.81
N LEU A 195 -8.24 16.19 -27.11
CA LEU A 195 -8.16 14.87 -27.76
C LEU A 195 -6.93 14.08 -27.27
N ASP A 196 -5.84 14.78 -26.98
CA ASP A 196 -4.65 14.17 -26.36
C ASP A 196 -4.96 13.69 -24.92
N HIS A 197 -5.73 14.47 -24.14
CA HIS A 197 -6.21 14.04 -22.82
C HIS A 197 -7.16 12.84 -22.89
N ILE A 198 -8.11 12.85 -23.84
CA ILE A 198 -9.04 11.73 -24.07
C ILE A 198 -8.27 10.46 -24.43
N ASP A 199 -7.27 10.55 -25.32
CA ASP A 199 -6.43 9.41 -25.66
C ASP A 199 -5.66 8.86 -24.47
N HIS A 200 -5.09 9.74 -23.65
CA HIS A 200 -4.35 9.34 -22.47
C HIS A 200 -5.25 8.58 -21.49
N HIS A 201 -6.44 9.12 -21.15
CA HIS A 201 -7.37 8.44 -20.25
C HIS A 201 -7.92 7.13 -20.81
N ILE A 202 -8.26 7.08 -22.10
CA ILE A 202 -8.69 5.83 -22.73
C ILE A 202 -7.55 4.80 -22.73
N ALA A 203 -6.33 5.21 -23.08
CA ALA A 203 -5.16 4.34 -23.01
C ALA A 203 -4.92 3.82 -21.59
N GLN A 204 -5.08 4.67 -20.58
CA GLN A 204 -4.97 4.30 -19.18
C GLN A 204 -6.00 3.25 -18.78
N LEU A 205 -7.29 3.49 -19.09
CA LEU A 205 -8.37 2.54 -18.82
C LEU A 205 -8.11 1.19 -19.49
N GLN A 206 -7.77 1.19 -20.79
CA GLN A 206 -7.53 -0.04 -21.54
C GLN A 206 -6.29 -0.81 -21.04
N THR A 207 -5.20 -0.10 -20.75
CA THR A 207 -3.92 -0.70 -20.35
C THR A 207 -3.97 -1.23 -18.91
N LEU A 208 -4.64 -0.53 -17.99
CA LEU A 208 -4.64 -0.89 -16.57
C LEU A 208 -5.87 -1.70 -16.13
N HIS A 209 -7.00 -1.54 -16.81
CA HIS A 209 -8.28 -2.13 -16.40
C HIS A 209 -8.90 -3.04 -17.47
N GLY A 210 -8.25 -3.20 -18.63
CA GLY A 210 -8.70 -4.04 -19.72
C GLY A 210 -9.54 -3.29 -20.76
N ALA A 211 -9.68 -3.89 -21.95
CA ALA A 211 -10.29 -3.23 -23.10
C ALA A 211 -11.72 -2.72 -22.84
N SER A 212 -12.52 -3.50 -22.11
CA SER A 212 -13.93 -3.20 -21.84
C SER A 212 -14.15 -1.96 -20.98
N ALA A 213 -13.16 -1.55 -20.18
CA ALA A 213 -13.28 -0.39 -19.29
C ALA A 213 -13.48 0.94 -20.06
N ALA A 214 -13.07 1.00 -21.34
CA ALA A 214 -13.19 2.20 -22.16
C ALA A 214 -14.32 2.15 -23.22
N ASP A 215 -15.05 1.03 -23.37
CA ASP A 215 -15.97 0.81 -24.49
C ASP A 215 -17.14 1.78 -24.54
N SER A 216 -17.65 2.21 -23.38
CA SER A 216 -18.71 3.22 -23.29
C SER A 216 -18.21 4.59 -23.77
N PHE A 217 -16.99 4.97 -23.36
CA PHE A 217 -16.36 6.24 -23.74
C PHE A 217 -15.95 6.27 -25.21
N LEU A 218 -15.46 5.15 -25.75
CA LEU A 218 -15.15 5.02 -27.17
C LEU A 218 -16.40 5.24 -28.05
N ARG A 219 -17.52 4.60 -27.69
CA ARG A 219 -18.80 4.82 -28.38
C ARG A 219 -19.28 6.27 -28.29
N ARG A 220 -19.14 6.91 -27.12
CA ARG A 220 -19.46 8.33 -26.95
C ARG A 220 -18.57 9.23 -27.81
N LEU A 221 -17.26 8.97 -27.85
CA LEU A 221 -16.30 9.72 -28.67
C LEU A 221 -16.66 9.65 -30.16
N GLU A 222 -16.97 8.46 -30.67
CA GLU A 222 -17.38 8.30 -32.08
C GLU A 222 -18.65 9.09 -32.43
N ILE A 223 -19.61 9.20 -31.50
CA ILE A 223 -20.82 10.00 -31.70
C ILE A 223 -20.47 11.49 -31.74
N ILE A 224 -19.62 11.95 -30.82
CA ILE A 224 -19.20 13.35 -30.71
C ILE A 224 -18.39 13.78 -31.95
N GLU A 225 -17.50 12.94 -32.44
CA GLU A 225 -16.68 13.22 -33.64
C GLU A 225 -17.52 13.37 -34.92
N ARG A 226 -18.70 12.74 -34.97
CA ARG A 226 -19.66 12.83 -36.09
C ARG A 226 -20.60 14.05 -36.01
N ASP A 227 -20.58 14.81 -34.91
CA ASP A 227 -21.44 15.98 -34.73
C ASP A 227 -21.00 17.14 -35.67
N PRO A 228 -21.87 17.63 -36.57
CA PRO A 228 -21.54 18.73 -37.47
C PRO A 228 -21.42 20.09 -36.76
N HIS A 229 -21.96 20.24 -35.54
CA HIS A 229 -21.98 21.51 -34.82
C HIS A 229 -20.74 21.68 -33.92
N ALA A 230 -19.76 22.47 -34.39
CA ALA A 230 -18.48 22.66 -33.69
C ALA A 230 -18.61 23.13 -32.22
N ALA A 231 -19.53 24.06 -31.92
CA ALA A 231 -19.72 24.56 -30.56
C ALA A 231 -20.25 23.47 -29.60
N GLN A 232 -21.21 22.67 -30.06
CA GLN A 232 -21.79 21.56 -29.30
C GLN A 232 -20.77 20.44 -29.11
N ARG A 233 -20.04 20.08 -30.18
CA ARG A 233 -18.95 19.11 -30.13
C ARG A 233 -17.89 19.48 -29.09
N ASN A 234 -17.46 20.74 -29.06
CA ASN A 234 -16.43 21.20 -28.13
C ASN A 234 -16.88 21.09 -26.67
N MET A 235 -18.15 21.42 -26.39
CA MET A 235 -18.73 21.25 -25.06
C MET A 235 -18.84 19.77 -24.65
N LEU A 236 -19.22 18.89 -25.58
CA LEU A 236 -19.31 17.46 -25.33
C LEU A 236 -17.93 16.82 -25.10
N LEU A 237 -16.90 17.29 -25.80
CA LEU A 237 -15.51 16.86 -25.56
C LEU A 237 -15.02 17.29 -24.17
N ASP A 238 -15.33 18.51 -23.72
CA ASP A 238 -14.99 18.96 -22.36
C ASP A 238 -15.67 18.11 -21.28
N SER A 239 -16.97 17.80 -21.47
CA SER A 239 -17.68 16.88 -20.59
C SER A 239 -17.08 15.47 -20.60
N LEU A 240 -16.67 14.98 -21.77
CA LEU A 240 -16.06 13.65 -21.90
C LEU A 240 -14.71 13.56 -21.19
N VAL A 241 -13.88 14.62 -21.24
CA VAL A 241 -12.62 14.68 -20.50
C VAL A 241 -12.86 14.55 -19.00
N LEU A 242 -13.84 15.28 -18.46
CA LEU A 242 -14.18 15.21 -17.02
C LEU A 242 -14.69 13.82 -16.62
N ASP A 243 -15.58 13.23 -17.43
CA ASP A 243 -16.10 11.89 -17.16
C ASP A 243 -14.99 10.82 -17.21
N LEU A 244 -14.10 10.90 -18.20
CA LEU A 244 -12.95 10.00 -18.34
C LEU A 244 -11.97 10.14 -17.17
N ALA A 245 -11.66 11.37 -16.75
CA ALA A 245 -10.80 11.63 -15.60
C ALA A 245 -11.40 11.03 -14.31
N SER A 246 -12.71 11.23 -14.09
CA SER A 246 -13.42 10.66 -12.95
C SER A 246 -13.42 9.13 -12.97
N ALA A 247 -13.77 8.53 -14.11
CA ALA A 247 -13.80 7.07 -14.25
C ALA A 247 -12.41 6.44 -14.06
N THR A 248 -11.37 7.09 -14.59
CA THR A 248 -9.98 6.67 -14.39
C THR A 248 -9.59 6.69 -12.91
N ALA A 249 -9.92 7.77 -12.19
CA ALA A 249 -9.64 7.88 -10.76
C ALA A 249 -10.41 6.85 -9.92
N GLU A 250 -11.66 6.58 -10.27
CA GLU A 250 -12.49 5.56 -9.62
C GLU A 250 -11.91 4.16 -9.81
N HIS A 251 -11.57 3.80 -11.06
CA HIS A 251 -10.92 2.52 -11.36
C HIS A 251 -9.57 2.35 -10.65
N GLN A 252 -8.77 3.42 -10.56
CA GLN A 252 -7.51 3.41 -9.82
C GLN A 252 -7.73 3.19 -8.31
N THR A 253 -8.69 3.91 -7.71
CA THR A 253 -9.05 3.78 -6.29
C THR A 253 -9.59 2.39 -5.98
N ARG A 254 -10.43 1.86 -6.85
CA ARG A 254 -10.97 0.51 -6.75
C ARG A 254 -9.86 -0.54 -6.81
N ARG A 255 -8.94 -0.42 -7.76
CA ARG A 255 -7.79 -1.33 -7.89
C ARG A 255 -6.89 -1.30 -6.66
N SER A 256 -6.61 -0.11 -6.09
CA SER A 256 -5.77 0.00 -4.90
C SER A 256 -6.44 -0.61 -3.66
N ARG A 257 -7.76 -0.44 -3.52
CA ARG A 257 -8.54 -1.06 -2.44
C ARG A 257 -8.59 -2.59 -2.55
N LEU A 258 -8.88 -3.13 -3.74
CA LEU A 258 -8.87 -4.58 -3.95
C LEU A 258 -7.47 -5.19 -3.75
N ALA A 259 -6.42 -4.48 -4.17
CA ALA A 259 -5.05 -4.89 -3.86
C ALA A 259 -4.80 -4.91 -2.34
N SER A 260 -5.22 -3.87 -1.62
CA SER A 260 -5.07 -3.78 -0.16
C SER A 260 -5.86 -4.88 0.56
N LEU A 261 -7.07 -5.19 0.09
CA LEU A 261 -7.87 -6.30 0.59
C LEU A 261 -7.16 -7.65 0.40
N GLY A 262 -6.53 -7.87 -0.77
CA GLY A 262 -5.67 -9.03 -0.99
C GLY A 262 -4.46 -9.08 -0.05
N THR A 263 -3.95 -7.93 0.43
CA THR A 263 -2.87 -7.90 1.44
C THR A 263 -3.39 -8.47 2.75
N LEU A 264 -4.50 -7.90 3.21
CA LEU A 264 -5.15 -8.27 4.46
C LEU A 264 -5.55 -9.76 4.48
N ALA A 265 -5.98 -10.32 3.35
CA ALA A 265 -6.32 -11.74 3.23
C ALA A 265 -5.16 -12.66 3.63
N SER A 266 -3.96 -12.40 3.11
CA SER A 266 -2.78 -13.23 3.40
C SER A 266 -2.27 -13.02 4.83
N GLU A 267 -2.36 -11.79 5.35
CA GLU A 267 -2.05 -11.52 6.76
C GLU A 267 -3.01 -12.27 7.69
N LEU A 268 -4.32 -12.27 7.38
CA LEU A 268 -5.32 -13.03 8.12
C LEU A 268 -5.05 -14.54 8.08
N GLU A 269 -4.73 -15.09 6.91
CA GLU A 269 -4.42 -16.52 6.77
C GLU A 269 -3.17 -16.90 7.59
N THR A 270 -2.14 -16.06 7.58
CA THR A 270 -0.90 -16.28 8.33
C THR A 270 -1.13 -16.20 9.85
N LEU A 271 -1.88 -15.21 10.30
CA LEU A 271 -2.06 -14.95 11.73
C LEU A 271 -3.15 -15.82 12.36
N LEU A 272 -4.30 -15.99 11.71
CA LEU A 272 -5.46 -16.69 12.29
C LEU A 272 -5.55 -18.16 11.85
N GLY A 273 -4.78 -18.57 10.84
CA GLY A 273 -4.87 -19.89 10.24
C GLY A 273 -6.22 -20.16 9.57
N GLN A 274 -6.45 -21.40 9.14
CA GLN A 274 -7.69 -21.80 8.45
C GLN A 274 -8.87 -22.10 9.39
N ALA A 275 -8.64 -22.24 10.70
CA ALA A 275 -9.63 -22.76 11.63
C ALA A 275 -10.49 -21.70 12.34
N GLY A 276 -10.20 -20.39 12.16
CA GLY A 276 -10.73 -19.36 13.07
C GLY A 276 -11.54 -18.23 12.44
N SER A 277 -11.68 -18.14 11.12
CA SER A 277 -12.19 -16.92 10.50
C SER A 277 -12.95 -17.18 9.21
N ALA A 278 -14.20 -16.70 9.14
CA ALA A 278 -14.95 -16.61 7.88
C ALA A 278 -14.43 -15.48 6.97
N LEU A 279 -13.50 -14.64 7.46
CA LEU A 279 -13.01 -13.46 6.75
C LEU A 279 -12.25 -13.79 5.47
N PRO A 280 -11.31 -14.77 5.41
CA PRO A 280 -10.61 -15.10 4.16
C PRO A 280 -11.55 -15.55 3.03
N ALA A 281 -12.59 -16.31 3.36
CA ALA A 281 -13.61 -16.73 2.40
C ALA A 281 -14.44 -15.54 1.88
N GLN A 282 -14.78 -14.59 2.75
CA GLN A 282 -15.46 -13.35 2.37
C GLN A 282 -14.56 -12.43 1.53
N VAL A 283 -13.26 -12.34 1.83
CA VAL A 283 -12.30 -11.63 0.97
C VAL A 283 -12.30 -12.24 -0.44
N ALA A 284 -12.23 -13.57 -0.55
CA ALA A 284 -12.25 -14.26 -1.84
C ALA A 284 -13.54 -13.98 -2.62
N ALA A 285 -14.69 -13.89 -1.93
CA ALA A 285 -15.95 -13.50 -2.56
C ALA A 285 -15.91 -12.08 -3.15
N TYR A 286 -15.47 -11.08 -2.37
CA TYR A 286 -15.32 -9.70 -2.87
C TYR A 286 -14.32 -9.58 -4.03
N LEU A 287 -13.25 -10.38 -4.03
CA LEU A 287 -12.26 -10.39 -5.11
C LEU A 287 -12.77 -11.08 -6.39
N ALA A 288 -13.74 -11.99 -6.28
CA ALA A 288 -14.35 -12.68 -7.41
C ALA A 288 -15.50 -11.88 -8.04
N GLU A 289 -16.09 -10.94 -7.30
CA GLU A 289 -17.16 -10.08 -7.81
C GLU A 289 -16.63 -9.06 -8.84
N PRO A 290 -17.24 -8.98 -10.05
CA PRO A 290 -16.80 -8.03 -11.08
C PRO A 290 -16.94 -6.57 -10.67
N GLU A 291 -17.94 -6.25 -9.83
CA GLU A 291 -18.33 -4.91 -9.38
C GLU A 291 -18.81 -4.96 -7.91
N PRO A 292 -17.94 -5.20 -6.90
CA PRO A 292 -18.35 -5.15 -5.52
C PRO A 292 -18.59 -3.70 -5.10
N ASP A 293 -19.48 -3.54 -4.12
CA ASP A 293 -19.76 -2.27 -3.47
C ASP A 293 -18.54 -1.81 -2.68
N MET A 294 -17.94 -0.70 -3.11
CA MET A 294 -16.71 -0.19 -2.53
C MET A 294 -16.87 0.32 -1.08
N GLN A 295 -18.08 0.67 -0.65
CA GLN A 295 -18.35 1.02 0.75
C GLN A 295 -18.31 -0.24 1.64
N GLN A 296 -18.86 -1.34 1.15
CA GLN A 296 -18.80 -2.63 1.84
C GLN A 296 -17.37 -3.16 1.91
N VAL A 297 -16.60 -3.02 0.82
CA VAL A 297 -15.17 -3.35 0.79
C VAL A 297 -14.40 -2.54 1.85
N ASP A 298 -14.61 -1.23 1.95
CA ASP A 298 -13.93 -0.39 2.94
C ASP A 298 -14.28 -0.82 4.38
N ALA A 299 -15.56 -1.01 4.68
CA ALA A 299 -16.01 -1.46 5.99
C ALA A 299 -15.42 -2.83 6.35
N PHE A 300 -15.33 -3.72 5.36
CA PHE A 300 -14.76 -5.05 5.54
C PHE A 300 -13.24 -5.03 5.70
N MET A 301 -12.53 -4.16 4.97
CA MET A 301 -11.10 -3.92 5.18
C MET A 301 -10.81 -3.43 6.60
N GLN A 302 -11.66 -2.57 7.16
CA GLN A 302 -11.54 -2.14 8.55
C GLN A 302 -11.72 -3.31 9.53
N GLN A 303 -12.74 -4.16 9.32
CA GLN A 303 -12.94 -5.37 10.12
C GLN A 303 -11.74 -6.31 10.08
N CYS A 304 -11.16 -6.53 8.89
CA CYS A 304 -9.96 -7.34 8.73
C CYS A 304 -8.76 -6.74 9.49
N THR A 305 -8.59 -5.42 9.39
CA THR A 305 -7.54 -4.68 10.08
C THR A 305 -7.68 -4.80 11.60
N ASP A 306 -8.89 -4.59 12.12
CA ASP A 306 -9.18 -4.70 13.55
C ASP A 306 -8.93 -6.12 14.08
N ALA A 307 -9.32 -7.14 13.31
CA ALA A 307 -9.06 -8.55 13.66
C ALA A 307 -7.55 -8.87 13.73
N ILE A 308 -6.76 -8.38 12.76
CA ILE A 308 -5.30 -8.52 12.75
C ILE A 308 -4.70 -7.82 13.97
N GLN A 309 -5.06 -6.55 14.21
CA GLN A 309 -4.52 -5.79 15.34
C GLN A 309 -4.89 -6.43 16.68
N HIS A 310 -6.13 -6.92 16.82
CA HIS A 310 -6.57 -7.61 18.02
C HIS A 310 -5.72 -8.86 18.31
N GLU A 311 -5.47 -9.69 17.29
CA GLU A 311 -4.65 -10.89 17.46
C GLU A 311 -3.18 -10.56 17.77
N LEU A 312 -2.59 -9.57 17.11
CA LEU A 312 -1.24 -9.11 17.39
C LEU A 312 -1.12 -8.57 18.83
N HIS A 313 -2.06 -7.75 19.26
CA HIS A 313 -2.10 -7.24 20.64
C HIS A 313 -2.28 -8.37 21.66
N ARG A 314 -3.12 -9.38 21.36
CA ARG A 314 -3.32 -10.55 22.21
C ARG A 314 -2.02 -11.33 22.40
N ARG A 315 -1.29 -11.61 21.32
CA ARG A 315 0.02 -12.30 21.34
C ARG A 315 1.08 -11.49 22.08
N ALA A 316 1.18 -10.21 21.80
CA ALA A 316 2.17 -9.33 22.44
C ALA A 316 1.88 -9.20 23.95
N ALA A 317 0.62 -9.04 24.36
CA ALA A 317 0.24 -9.01 25.76
C ALA A 317 0.57 -10.31 26.49
N PHE A 318 0.35 -11.46 25.84
CA PHE A 318 0.74 -12.76 26.38
C PHE A 318 2.26 -12.87 26.56
N ALA A 319 3.05 -12.55 25.52
CA ALA A 319 4.51 -12.57 25.58
C ALA A 319 5.07 -11.66 26.67
N ARG A 320 4.52 -10.43 26.79
CA ARG A 320 4.90 -9.48 27.85
C ARG A 320 4.65 -10.02 29.25
N ARG A 321 3.47 -10.60 29.50
CA ARG A 321 3.15 -11.18 30.81
C ARG A 321 4.12 -12.30 31.17
N ARG A 322 4.34 -13.22 30.22
CA ARG A 322 5.28 -14.33 30.38
C ARG A 322 6.71 -13.87 30.66
N ALA A 323 7.21 -12.90 29.90
CA ALA A 323 8.56 -12.35 30.09
C ALA A 323 8.77 -11.75 31.50
N VAL A 324 7.78 -11.03 32.03
CA VAL A 324 7.86 -10.46 33.37
C VAL A 324 7.80 -11.55 34.44
N LEU A 325 6.87 -12.51 34.32
CA LEU A 325 6.73 -13.59 35.29
C LEU A 325 7.98 -14.48 35.31
N ASP A 326 8.50 -14.90 34.15
CA ASP A 326 9.72 -15.69 34.07
C ASP A 326 10.94 -14.95 34.65
N GLY A 327 11.02 -13.63 34.41
CA GLY A 327 12.05 -12.78 34.98
C GLY A 327 11.95 -12.70 36.51
N LEU A 328 10.74 -12.55 37.07
CA LEU A 328 10.52 -12.55 38.51
C LEU A 328 10.78 -13.93 39.14
N ALA A 329 10.37 -15.02 38.48
CA ALA A 329 10.69 -16.38 38.91
C ALA A 329 12.21 -16.59 39.02
N SER A 330 12.98 -16.09 38.03
CA SER A 330 14.44 -16.15 38.04
C SER A 330 15.09 -15.35 39.19
N LEU A 331 14.38 -14.36 39.74
CA LEU A 331 14.79 -13.58 40.91
C LEU A 331 14.34 -14.22 42.25
N GLY A 332 13.66 -15.36 42.19
CA GLY A 332 13.20 -16.13 43.34
C GLY A 332 11.79 -15.79 43.84
N TYR A 333 10.98 -15.12 43.00
CA TYR A 333 9.55 -14.92 43.30
C TYR A 333 8.73 -16.16 42.93
N GLU A 334 7.68 -16.43 43.70
CA GLU A 334 6.77 -17.54 43.44
C GLU A 334 5.84 -17.24 42.26
N VAL A 335 6.07 -17.92 41.14
CA VAL A 335 5.17 -17.95 39.99
C VAL A 335 4.48 -19.30 39.93
N ARG A 336 3.14 -19.30 39.84
CA ARG A 336 2.32 -20.51 39.75
C ARG A 336 1.71 -20.62 38.35
N GLU A 337 1.38 -21.85 37.97
CA GLU A 337 0.62 -22.10 36.74
C GLU A 337 -0.71 -21.34 36.77
N GLY A 338 -1.11 -20.76 35.63
CA GLY A 338 -2.32 -19.94 35.52
C GLY A 338 -2.19 -18.49 36.01
N MET A 339 -1.04 -18.05 36.53
CA MET A 339 -0.86 -16.63 36.90
C MET A 339 -0.92 -15.68 35.69
N GLU A 340 -0.53 -16.13 34.50
CA GLU A 340 -0.64 -15.35 33.26
C GLU A 340 -2.10 -15.02 32.91
N THR A 341 -2.98 -16.02 33.02
CA THR A 341 -4.41 -15.87 32.73
C THR A 341 -5.13 -15.15 33.87
N ALA A 342 -4.77 -15.41 35.12
CA ALA A 342 -5.27 -14.68 36.28
C ALA A 342 -4.90 -13.18 36.20
N TRP A 343 -3.66 -12.86 35.82
CA TRP A 343 -3.25 -11.47 35.60
C TRP A 343 -4.04 -10.82 34.46
N ALA A 344 -4.28 -11.55 33.36
CA ALA A 344 -5.12 -11.05 32.28
C ALA A 344 -6.54 -10.69 32.76
N ALA A 345 -7.16 -11.53 33.59
CA ALA A 345 -8.52 -11.31 34.10
C ALA A 345 -8.60 -10.24 35.19
N ALA A 346 -7.69 -10.25 36.16
CA ALA A 346 -7.71 -9.36 37.32
C ALA A 346 -7.00 -8.02 37.10
N GLY A 347 -6.25 -7.87 36.00
CA GLY A 347 -5.48 -6.66 35.67
C GLY A 347 -4.25 -6.42 36.55
N SER A 348 -4.02 -7.25 37.57
CA SER A 348 -2.83 -7.25 38.41
C SER A 348 -2.58 -8.61 39.04
N VAL A 349 -1.35 -8.86 39.46
CA VAL A 349 -0.92 -10.05 40.20
C VAL A 349 0.10 -9.67 41.27
N VAL A 350 0.04 -10.34 42.41
CA VAL A 350 1.00 -10.15 43.51
C VAL A 350 1.83 -11.42 43.67
N LEU A 351 3.15 -11.25 43.59
CA LEU A 351 4.12 -12.32 43.74
C LEU A 351 4.80 -12.23 45.11
N ARG A 352 4.95 -13.39 45.75
CA ARG A 352 5.64 -13.51 47.04
C ARG A 352 7.09 -13.90 46.83
N LYS A 353 7.95 -13.54 47.79
CA LYS A 353 9.34 -13.97 47.83
C LYS A 353 9.66 -14.62 49.17
N MET A 354 10.12 -15.87 49.15
CA MET A 354 10.44 -16.62 50.36
C MET A 354 11.55 -16.00 51.20
N ALA A 355 12.50 -15.29 50.57
CA ALA A 355 13.59 -14.60 51.24
C ALA A 355 13.16 -13.37 52.05
N THR A 356 11.97 -12.82 51.79
CA THR A 356 11.41 -11.65 52.49
C THR A 356 9.97 -11.92 52.93
N PRO A 357 9.76 -12.77 53.95
CA PRO A 357 8.42 -13.11 54.43
C PRO A 357 7.64 -11.86 54.84
N GLY A 358 6.34 -11.81 54.48
CA GLY A 358 5.47 -10.67 54.75
C GLY A 358 5.50 -9.58 53.69
N TYR A 359 6.35 -9.68 52.66
CA TYR A 359 6.45 -8.73 51.57
C TYR A 359 6.38 -9.41 50.20
N GLY A 360 6.00 -8.64 49.19
CA GLY A 360 5.92 -9.11 47.80
C GLY A 360 6.01 -7.97 46.80
N VAL A 361 5.77 -8.31 45.55
CA VAL A 361 5.72 -7.35 44.44
C VAL A 361 4.39 -7.47 43.73
N GLU A 362 3.71 -6.34 43.57
CA GLU A 362 2.55 -6.22 42.70
C GLU A 362 3.01 -5.78 41.32
N VAL A 363 2.59 -6.55 40.31
CA VAL A 363 2.66 -6.17 38.90
C VAL A 363 1.24 -5.93 38.43
N GLY A 364 0.91 -4.68 38.12
CA GLY A 364 -0.41 -4.26 37.67
C GLY A 364 -0.36 -3.57 36.31
N GLY A 365 -1.53 -3.43 35.69
CA GLY A 365 -1.68 -2.72 34.42
C GLY A 365 -2.12 -3.63 33.28
N ARG A 366 -2.71 -3.01 32.26
CA ARG A 366 -3.13 -3.71 31.05
C ARG A 366 -1.91 -3.97 30.17
N ALA A 367 -1.43 -5.20 30.19
CA ALA A 367 -0.33 -5.66 29.34
C ALA A 367 -0.60 -5.40 27.85
N GLU A 368 -1.85 -5.23 27.42
CA GLU A 368 -2.25 -4.78 26.07
C GLU A 368 -1.57 -3.46 25.66
N SER A 369 -1.45 -2.51 26.60
CA SER A 369 -0.87 -1.18 26.34
C SER A 369 0.65 -1.14 26.39
N GLY A 370 1.31 -2.26 26.71
CA GLY A 370 2.76 -2.31 26.96
C GLY A 370 3.20 -1.60 28.25
N ARG A 371 2.30 -0.87 28.93
CA ARG A 371 2.56 -0.15 30.18
C ARG A 371 2.15 -0.98 31.39
N LEU A 372 3.09 -1.14 32.30
CA LEU A 372 2.93 -1.87 33.54
C LEU A 372 3.30 -0.98 34.73
N GLN A 373 2.59 -1.15 35.82
CA GLN A 373 2.98 -0.60 37.11
C GLN A 373 3.59 -1.70 37.96
N VAL A 374 4.78 -1.43 38.50
CA VAL A 374 5.45 -2.39 39.38
C VAL A 374 5.82 -1.72 40.70
N ARG A 375 5.45 -2.35 41.81
CA ARG A 375 5.68 -1.81 43.16
C ARG A 375 5.88 -2.92 44.18
N ALA A 376 6.69 -2.65 45.20
CA ALA A 376 6.73 -3.47 46.39
C ALA A 376 5.40 -3.31 47.16
N VAL A 377 4.97 -4.37 47.83
CA VAL A 377 3.75 -4.42 48.64
C VAL A 377 4.00 -5.13 49.95
N SER A 378 3.25 -4.75 50.99
CA SER A 378 3.21 -5.48 52.25
C SER A 378 2.07 -6.50 52.19
N LEU A 379 2.35 -7.73 52.61
CA LEU A 379 1.38 -8.83 52.72
C LEU A 379 0.81 -8.95 54.14
N SER A 380 1.36 -8.17 55.08
CA SER A 380 0.89 -8.04 56.45
C SER A 380 0.39 -6.61 56.71
N GLY A 381 -0.70 -6.46 57.47
CA GLY A 381 -1.25 -5.14 57.82
C GLY A 381 -0.37 -4.31 58.78
N THR A 382 0.76 -4.85 59.25
CA THR A 382 1.70 -4.18 60.16
C THR A 382 2.76 -3.43 59.37
N HIS A 383 2.79 -2.09 59.49
CA HIS A 383 3.78 -1.24 58.86
C HIS A 383 4.96 -0.92 59.78
N ASP A 384 6.17 -1.22 59.30
CA ASP A 384 7.41 -0.71 59.86
C ASP A 384 8.08 0.16 58.79
N ARG A 385 8.13 1.48 59.00
CA ARG A 385 8.66 2.44 58.01
C ARG A 385 10.13 2.20 57.67
N ALA A 386 10.94 1.73 58.61
CA ALA A 386 12.35 1.42 58.33
C ALA A 386 12.44 0.21 57.40
N ARG A 387 11.70 -0.85 57.75
CA ARG A 387 11.63 -2.08 56.98
C ARG A 387 11.02 -1.88 55.60
N ASP A 388 9.97 -1.07 55.49
CA ASP A 388 9.31 -0.73 54.22
C ASP A 388 10.30 -0.03 53.27
N ARG A 389 11.13 0.90 53.78
CA ARG A 389 12.20 1.54 52.99
C ARG A 389 13.31 0.57 52.58
N ASP A 390 13.67 -0.36 53.45
CA ASP A 390 14.65 -1.41 53.14
C ASP A 390 14.14 -2.33 52.03
N ILE A 391 12.87 -2.74 52.09
CA ILE A 391 12.21 -3.57 51.07
C ILE A 391 12.15 -2.83 49.73
N GLU A 392 11.80 -1.55 49.70
CA GLU A 392 11.84 -0.77 48.45
C GLU A 392 13.27 -0.61 47.89
N THR A 393 14.27 -0.53 48.77
CA THR A 393 15.68 -0.48 48.36
C THR A 393 16.12 -1.80 47.73
N ILE A 394 15.75 -2.93 48.32
CA ILE A 394 15.99 -4.26 47.74
C ILE A 394 15.30 -4.37 46.39
N TRP A 395 14.02 -3.99 46.32
CA TRP A 395 13.24 -4.00 45.08
C TRP A 395 13.88 -3.15 43.97
N CYS A 396 14.47 -2.00 44.26
CA CYS A 396 15.21 -1.22 43.25
C CYS A 396 16.34 -2.02 42.59
N GLY A 397 17.11 -2.74 43.40
CA GLY A 397 18.20 -3.59 42.92
C GLY A 397 17.68 -4.75 42.09
N GLU A 398 16.61 -5.39 42.54
CA GLU A 398 15.96 -6.49 41.82
C GLU A 398 15.31 -6.06 40.51
N PHE A 399 14.65 -4.91 40.49
CA PHE A 399 14.10 -4.33 39.27
C PHE A 399 15.20 -4.07 38.24
N THR A 400 16.38 -3.62 38.68
CA THR A 400 17.53 -3.44 37.79
C THR A 400 18.00 -4.77 37.20
N ARG A 401 18.01 -5.84 38.01
CA ARG A 401 18.32 -7.21 37.54
C ARG A 401 17.24 -7.75 36.62
N LEU A 402 15.96 -7.52 36.91
CA LEU A 402 14.83 -7.90 36.05
C LEU A 402 14.97 -7.27 34.67
N ARG A 403 15.31 -5.98 34.62
CA ARG A 403 15.59 -5.28 33.35
C ARG A 403 16.73 -5.94 32.59
N SER A 404 17.82 -6.32 33.27
CA SER A 404 18.94 -7.03 32.63
C SER A 404 18.51 -8.40 32.09
N LEU A 405 17.75 -9.19 32.85
CA LEU A 405 17.26 -10.50 32.43
C LEU A 405 16.34 -10.42 31.20
N ILE A 406 15.49 -9.39 31.13
CA ILE A 406 14.64 -9.15 29.96
C ILE A 406 15.51 -8.71 28.76
N ALA A 407 16.51 -7.87 28.98
CA ALA A 407 17.45 -7.43 27.94
C ALA A 407 18.29 -8.58 27.37
N GLU A 408 18.76 -9.51 28.22
CA GLU A 408 19.48 -10.72 27.80
C GLU A 408 18.64 -11.62 26.88
N ARG A 409 17.31 -11.58 27.01
CA ARG A 409 16.37 -12.29 26.13
C ARG A 409 15.95 -11.46 24.90
N GLY A 410 16.56 -10.29 24.69
CA GLY A 410 16.26 -9.39 23.57
C GLY A 410 15.01 -8.53 23.73
N GLY A 411 14.46 -8.43 24.95
CA GLY A 411 13.39 -7.49 25.28
C GLY A 411 13.94 -6.17 25.80
N GLU A 412 13.04 -5.20 25.99
CA GLU A 412 13.36 -3.90 26.58
C GLU A 412 12.39 -3.58 27.72
N LEU A 413 12.90 -3.08 28.84
CA LEU A 413 12.09 -2.56 29.94
C LEU A 413 12.51 -1.11 30.27
N THR A 414 11.73 -0.14 29.78
CA THR A 414 11.97 1.29 29.94
C THR A 414 11.15 1.86 31.11
N ILE A 415 11.75 2.72 31.94
CA ILE A 415 11.02 3.41 33.02
C ILE A 415 10.42 4.70 32.46
N GLU A 416 9.10 4.85 32.50
CA GLU A 416 8.38 6.08 32.12
C GLU A 416 8.19 7.03 33.32
N LYS A 417 7.94 6.48 34.51
CA LYS A 417 7.74 7.26 35.74
C LYS A 417 8.29 6.51 36.95
N ALA A 418 8.93 7.23 37.86
CA ALA A 418 9.57 6.67 39.04
C ALA A 418 9.36 7.63 40.22
N LEU A 419 8.78 7.14 41.32
CA LEU A 419 8.71 7.87 42.59
C LEU A 419 9.95 7.56 43.43
N ALA A 420 10.32 8.39 44.40
CA ALA A 420 11.43 8.15 45.31
C ALA A 420 11.11 7.04 46.35
N ILE A 421 12.15 6.48 46.97
CA ILE A 421 12.00 5.47 48.03
C ILE A 421 11.38 6.11 49.28
N GLY A 422 10.32 5.49 49.79
CA GLY A 422 9.52 5.91 50.94
C GLY A 422 8.67 7.15 50.68
N GLU A 423 8.52 7.57 49.42
CA GLU A 423 7.64 8.68 49.04
C GLU A 423 6.16 8.32 49.24
N VAL A 424 5.80 7.06 49.01
CA VAL A 424 4.46 6.52 49.20
C VAL A 424 4.55 5.29 50.11
N PRO A 425 3.68 5.15 51.13
CA PRO A 425 3.62 3.93 51.95
C PRO A 425 3.37 2.69 51.08
N LEU A 426 3.92 1.54 51.49
CA LEU A 426 3.67 0.29 50.79
C LEU A 426 2.18 -0.03 50.78
N LYS A 427 1.65 -0.44 49.63
CA LYS A 427 0.27 -0.92 49.55
C LYS A 427 0.16 -2.21 50.33
N VAL A 428 -0.83 -2.30 51.22
CA VAL A 428 -1.17 -3.55 51.92
C VAL A 428 -2.07 -4.38 51.02
N VAL A 429 -1.69 -5.63 50.80
CA VAL A 429 -2.50 -6.60 50.07
C VAL A 429 -2.77 -7.78 50.99
N GLU A 430 -4.05 -7.97 51.35
CA GLU A 430 -4.46 -9.18 52.05
C GLU A 430 -4.42 -10.36 51.09
N VAL A 431 -3.43 -11.22 51.25
CA VAL A 431 -3.38 -12.47 50.49
C VAL A 431 -4.00 -13.56 51.35
N LYS A 432 -5.22 -14.01 51.00
CA LYS A 432 -5.84 -15.18 51.62
C LYS A 432 -4.84 -16.35 51.57
N GLN A 433 -4.52 -16.91 52.73
CA GLN A 433 -3.78 -18.18 52.81
C GLN A 433 -4.74 -19.29 52.40
N ASP A 434 -4.83 -19.60 51.10
CA ASP A 434 -5.60 -20.77 50.68
C ASP A 434 -4.78 -22.04 50.90
N GLY A 435 -4.98 -22.64 52.08
CA GLY A 435 -5.16 -24.08 52.13
C GLY A 435 -6.52 -24.41 51.50
N ASN A 436 -6.51 -24.68 50.21
CA ASN A 436 -7.63 -25.18 49.40
C ASN A 436 -8.69 -24.13 48.96
N SER A 437 -9.08 -24.24 47.68
CA SER A 437 -10.24 -23.64 46.99
C SER A 437 -10.07 -22.35 46.17
N GLU A 438 -10.17 -22.53 44.85
CA GLU A 438 -10.77 -21.70 43.79
C GLU A 438 -10.59 -20.17 43.76
N ALA A 439 -10.22 -19.71 42.55
CA ALA A 439 -10.08 -18.33 42.11
C ALA A 439 -11.11 -17.37 42.74
N SER A 440 -10.63 -16.38 43.49
CA SER A 440 -11.47 -15.33 44.06
C SER A 440 -11.13 -13.96 43.48
N GLU A 441 -12.17 -13.30 42.96
CA GLU A 441 -12.23 -11.91 42.51
C GLU A 441 -11.80 -10.93 43.61
N PHE A 442 -11.07 -9.88 43.22
CA PHE A 442 -10.62 -8.83 44.12
C PHE A 442 -11.65 -7.69 44.21
N SER A 443 -12.17 -7.44 45.41
CA SER A 443 -12.93 -6.24 45.76
C SER A 443 -12.00 -5.19 46.39
N THR A 444 -11.82 -4.06 45.70
CA THR A 444 -11.21 -2.86 46.28
C THR A 444 -12.22 -2.15 47.17
N LYS A 445 -12.07 -2.23 48.49
CA LYS A 445 -12.70 -1.27 49.41
C LYS A 445 -11.88 0.02 49.40
N SER A 446 -12.40 1.05 48.75
CA SER A 446 -12.04 2.44 49.05
C SER A 446 -12.42 2.74 50.50
N SER A 447 -11.51 3.35 51.26
CA SER A 447 -11.83 4.00 52.51
C SER A 447 -11.35 5.46 52.42
N SER A 448 -12.31 6.31 52.79
CA SER A 448 -12.42 7.77 52.84
C SER A 448 -11.18 8.64 52.88
#